data_AF-A0A840KCV6-F1
#
_entry.id   AF-A0A840KCV6-F1
#
_cell.length_a   1.000
_cell.length_b   1.000
_cell.length_c   1.000
_cell.angle_alpha   90.00
_cell.angle_beta   90.00
_cell.angle_gamma   90.00
#
_symmetry.space_group_name_H-M   'P 1'
#
loop_
_entity.id
_entity.type
_entity.pdbx_description
1 polymer ?
#
loop_
_entity_poly.entity_id
_entity_poly.type
_entity_poly.pdbx_seq_one_letter_code
_entity_poly.pdbx_strand_id
1 'polypeptide(L)' 'MIDEHAQHDQEAKQIILENIGKYGCHLALIEADKFVYTIGLYEKFRYPELICFGLKTDVMASILNYACL' A
#
# COMPACT_ATOMS: atom_id res chain seq x y z
N MET A 1 12.79 2.28 -28.01
CA MET A 1 11.51 2.56 -27.34
C MET A 1 11.68 2.07 -25.92
N ILE A 2 11.70 2.99 -24.95
CA ILE A 2 11.69 2.60 -23.55
C ILE A 2 10.27 2.09 -23.31
N ASP A 3 10.18 0.87 -22.81
CA ASP A 3 8.93 0.20 -22.51
C ASP A 3 8.18 1.04 -21.46
N GLU A 4 7.09 1.71 -21.86
CA GLU A 4 6.30 2.60 -20.99
C GLU A 4 5.81 1.85 -19.74
N HIS A 5 5.62 0.52 -19.83
CA HIS A 5 5.28 -0.30 -18.67
C HIS A 5 6.42 -0.39 -17.65
N ALA A 6 7.66 -0.52 -18.11
CA ALA A 6 8.82 -0.56 -17.23
C ALA A 6 9.04 0.77 -16.48
N GLN A 7 8.72 1.90 -17.12
CA GLN A 7 8.79 3.20 -16.47
C GLN A 7 7.70 3.36 -15.39
N HIS A 8 6.45 3.01 -15.69
CA HIS A 8 5.36 3.07 -14.70
C HIS A 8 5.61 2.14 -13.50
N ASP A 9 6.16 0.95 -13.72
CA ASP A 9 6.51 0.03 -12.63
C ASP A 9 7.60 0.61 -11.71
N GLN A 10 8.58 1.28 -12.30
CA GLN A 10 9.66 1.91 -11.54
C GLN A 10 9.16 3.09 -10.70
N GLU A 11 8.28 3.93 -11.27
CA GLU A 11 7.65 5.05 -10.57
C GLU A 11 6.76 4.55 -9.41
N ALA A 12 5.94 3.52 -9.64
CA ALA A 12 5.11 2.92 -8.60
C ALA A 12 5.95 2.36 -7.45
N LYS A 13 7.03 1.63 -7.77
CA LYS A 13 7.96 1.10 -6.76
C LYS A 13 8.59 2.21 -5.93
N GLN A 14 8.99 3.31 -6.57
CA GLN A 14 9.60 4.45 -5.88
C GLN A 14 8.62 5.09 -4.89
N ILE A 15 7.37 5.31 -5.30
CA ILE A 15 6.31 5.84 -4.43
C ILE A 15 6.02 4.91 -3.24
N ILE A 16 6.00 3.60 -3.46
CA ILE A 16 5.82 2.62 -2.38
C ILE A 16 6.94 2.76 -1.34
N LEU A 17 8.19 2.78 -1.78
CA LEU A 17 9.35 2.91 -0.89
C LEU A 17 9.35 4.24 -0.12
N GLU A 18 8.99 5.34 -0.78
CA GLU A 18 8.87 6.65 -0.15
C GLU A 18 7.77 6.68 0.92
N ASN A 19 6.61 6.08 0.64
CA ASN A 19 5.52 6.00 1.60
C ASN A 19 5.90 5.13 2.82
N ILE A 20 6.55 3.99 2.61
CA ILE A 20 7.05 3.15 3.71
C ILE A 20 8.03 3.94 4.58
N GLY A 21 8.98 4.66 3.97
CA GLY A 21 9.96 5.46 4.69
C GLY A 21 9.33 6.60 5.51
N LYS A 22 8.29 7.26 4.96
CA LYS A 22 7.67 8.44 5.56
C LYS A 22 6.52 8.12 6.53
N TYR A 23 5.74 7.09 6.25
CA TYR A 23 4.49 6.77 6.94
C TYR A 23 4.47 5.37 7.57
N GLY A 24 5.58 4.63 7.52
CA GLY A 24 5.69 3.27 8.08
C GLY A 24 5.16 2.17 7.16
N CYS A 25 4.21 2.47 6.29
CA CYS A 25 3.65 1.54 5.30
C CYS A 25 3.14 2.30 4.06
N HIS A 26 2.82 1.55 3.00
CA HIS A 26 2.03 2.04 1.85
C HIS A 26 0.67 1.33 1.83
N LEU A 27 -0.41 2.07 1.58
CA LEU A 27 -1.74 1.49 1.37
C LEU A 27 -2.04 1.42 -0.13
N ALA A 28 -2.34 0.22 -0.62
CA ALA A 28 -2.72 -0.01 -2.00
C ALA A 28 -4.19 -0.41 -2.10
N LEU A 29 -4.96 0.30 -2.93
CA LEU A 29 -6.35 0.00 -3.24
C LEU A 29 -6.41 -0.84 -4.51
N ILE A 30 -7.06 -1.99 -4.42
CA ILE A 30 -7.41 -2.80 -5.59
C ILE A 30 -8.89 -2.59 -5.89
N GLU A 31 -9.18 -1.82 -6.94
CA GLU A 31 -10.56 -1.44 -7.28
C GLU A 31 -11.41 -2.61 -7.80
N ALA A 32 -10.80 -3.55 -8.53
CA ALA A 32 -11.50 -4.70 -9.12
C ALA A 32 -12.19 -5.57 -8.06
N ASP A 33 -11.49 -5.85 -6.96
CA ASP A 33 -11.96 -6.70 -5.87
C ASP A 33 -12.35 -5.89 -4.61
N LYS A 34 -12.26 -4.56 -4.68
CA LYS A 34 -12.62 -3.60 -3.62
C LYS A 34 -12.00 -3.93 -2.26
N PHE A 35 -10.70 -4.11 -2.22
CA PHE A 35 -9.94 -4.26 -0.99
C PHE A 35 -8.77 -3.29 -0.91
N VAL A 36 -8.35 -2.96 0.31
CA VAL A 36 -7.13 -2.20 0.59
C VAL A 36 -6.17 -3.12 1.31
N TYR A 37 -4.89 -3.07 0.97
CA TYR A 37 -3.86 -3.81 1.69
C TYR A 37 -2.63 -2.96 1.99
N THR A 38 -1.87 -3.36 3.01
CA THR A 38 -0.63 -2.71 3.42
C THR A 38 0.58 -3.30 2.70
N ILE A 39 1.60 -2.48 2.49
CA ILE A 39 2.92 -2.89 2.03
C ILE A 39 3.95 -2.25 2.97
N GLY A 40 4.86 -3.05 3.54
CA GLY A 40 5.99 -2.57 4.33
C GLY A 40 5.83 -2.70 5.85
N LEU A 41 4.70 -3.23 6.35
CA LEU A 41 4.53 -3.46 7.79
C LEU A 41 5.58 -4.43 8.34
N TYR A 42 5.96 -5.43 7.56
CA TYR A 42 6.95 -6.40 8.00
C TYR A 42 8.34 -5.78 8.16
N GLU A 43 8.75 -4.93 7.21
CA GLU A 43 10.05 -4.28 7.23
C GLU A 43 10.18 -3.33 8.43
N LYS A 44 9.11 -2.60 8.74
CA LYS A 44 9.12 -1.59 9.81
C LYS A 44 8.81 -2.15 11.19
N PHE A 45 7.78 -2.99 11.30
CA PHE A 45 7.19 -3.41 12.58
C PHE A 45 7.25 -4.93 12.82
N ARG A 46 7.70 -5.71 11.82
CA ARG A 46 7.71 -7.20 11.85
C ARG A 46 6.32 -7.81 11.98
N TYR A 47 5.29 -7.08 11.55
CA TYR A 47 3.91 -7.56 11.45
C TYR A 47 3.61 -8.14 10.07
N PRO A 48 2.66 -9.06 9.96
CA PRO A 48 2.16 -9.47 8.65
C PRO A 48 1.48 -8.28 7.96
N GLU A 49 1.47 -8.30 6.62
CA GLU A 49 0.66 -7.35 5.87
C GLU A 49 -0.84 -7.61 6.13
N LEU A 50 -1.60 -6.52 6.16
CA LEU A 50 -3.02 -6.54 6.44
C LEU A 50 -3.81 -6.29 5.16
N ILE A 51 -4.93 -6.99 5.02
CA ILE A 51 -5.91 -6.78 3.95
C ILE A 51 -7.28 -6.48 4.59
N CYS A 52 -7.94 -5.44 4.10
CA CYS A 52 -9.28 -5.06 4.53
C CYS A 52 -10.21 -5.01 3.33
N PHE A 53 -11.40 -5.62 3.45
CA PHE A 53 -12.41 -5.71 2.40
C PHE A 53 -13.81 -5.67 3.01
N GLY A 54 -14.82 -5.39 2.18
CA GLY A 54 -16.22 -5.39 2.60
C GLY A 54 -16.69 -4.13 3.34
N LEU A 55 -15.86 -3.09 3.43
CA LEU A 55 -16.22 -1.78 3.96
C LEU A 55 -16.07 -0.70 2.88
N LYS A 56 -16.51 0.53 3.17
CA LYS A 56 -16.22 1.67 2.28
C LYS A 56 -14.71 1.95 2.24
N THR A 57 -14.21 2.39 1.10
CA THR A 57 -12.76 2.59 0.87
C THR A 57 -12.10 3.50 1.90
N ASP A 58 -12.75 4.60 2.26
CA ASP A 58 -12.31 5.54 3.29
C ASP A 58 -12.21 4.88 4.67
N VAL A 59 -13.18 4.03 5.02
CA VAL A 59 -13.18 3.26 6.26
C VAL A 59 -12.06 2.21 6.25
N MET A 60 -11.88 1.47 5.15
CA MET A 60 -10.79 0.48 5.02
C MET A 60 -9.43 1.14 5.19
N ALA A 61 -9.20 2.24 4.48
CA ALA A 61 -7.95 2.99 4.56
C ALA A 61 -7.73 3.57 5.97
N SER A 62 -8.77 4.11 6.60
CA SER A 62 -8.67 4.65 7.97
C SER A 62 -8.32 3.57 8.99
N ILE A 63 -8.89 2.36 8.87
CA ILE A 63 -8.57 1.25 9.77
C ILE A 63 -7.11 0.82 9.59
N LEU A 64 -6.67 0.63 8.34
CA LEU A 64 -5.31 0.15 8.06
C LEU A 64 -4.24 1.19 8.42
N ASN A 65 -4.54 2.48 8.33
CA ASN A 65 -3.62 3.54 8.78
C ASN A 65 -3.22 3.41 10.26
N TYR A 66 -4.07 2.84 11.13
CA TYR A 66 -3.69 2.61 12.53
C TYR A 66 -2.56 1.59 12.69
N ALA A 67 -2.38 0.68 11.74
CA ALA A 67 -1.29 -0.30 11.77
C ALA A 67 0.06 0.27 11.30
N CYS A 68 0.05 1.47 10.71
CA CYS A 68 1.24 2.11 10.15
C CYS A 68 1.92 3.10 11.11
N LEU A 69 1.35 3.27 12.31
CA LEU A 69 1.86 4.11 13.40
C LEU A 69 2.86 3.37 14.29
#